data_AF-A0A0A1WQH2-F1
#
_entry.id   AF-A0A0A1WQH2-F1
#
_cell.length_a   1.000
_cell.length_b   1.000
_cell.length_c   1.000
_cell.angle_alpha   90.00
_cell.angle_beta   90.00
_cell.angle_gamma   90.00
#
_symmetry.space_group_name_H-M   'P 1'
#
loop_
_entity.id
_entity.type
_entity.pdbx_description
1 polymer ?
#
loop_
_entity_poly.entity_id
_entity_poly.type
_entity_poly.pdbx_seq_one_letter_code
_entity_poly.pdbx_strand_id
1 'polypeptide(L)'
;GAGYSIMMLHIVKNEQQRTRPLLKRVMDRTIALLKNERDIDATNAEKFDRLEALLLHYLGVLVRDTELRDATAHYYNEILLVTLKRIEHPEWTEFNAALQLFGALIPKIVGQTLAKDFDAAAGNEHNDITYDEIIRKMPTACEYILNYFASKQDLNSDTRTTVLFLGFLSKVKHLPKQLGTHECSFLQRIRELMWQLLAHRCESVRKLAALCFVRAHDFRLELPQALIGICNILGNVKNENLFLGLVATLAEGIMRMQHESMHVNVEAYNVCMQQLRAALANLQLTHKYEPYTISKLLDILHLVGFDAQVRIVQELLRAPAVGDTAIGFDVWQQSADKFLCKS
;
A
#
# COMPACT_ATOMS: atom_id res chain seq x y z
N GLY A 1 25.04 3.93 19.00
CA GLY A 1 24.88 2.63 19.70
C GLY A 1 23.66 2.54 20.62
N ALA A 2 22.94 1.42 20.57
CA ALA A 2 21.63 1.18 21.20
C ALA A 2 21.56 1.35 22.74
N GLY A 3 22.65 1.06 23.47
CA GLY A 3 22.69 1.22 24.92
C GLY A 3 22.47 2.66 25.40
N TYR A 4 22.97 3.64 24.63
CA TYR A 4 22.76 5.07 24.92
C TYR A 4 21.29 5.47 24.76
N SER A 5 20.64 5.01 23.69
CA SER A 5 19.22 5.27 23.44
C SER A 5 18.32 4.67 24.53
N ILE A 6 18.67 3.50 25.08
CA ILE A 6 17.96 2.85 26.19
C ILE A 6 18.13 3.64 27.50
N MET A 7 19.37 4.04 27.82
CA MET A 7 19.63 4.86 29.01
C MET A 7 18.84 6.18 28.95
N MET A 8 18.83 6.85 27.80
CA MET A 8 18.08 8.08 27.60
C MET A 8 16.56 7.86 27.69
N LEU A 9 16.05 6.75 27.16
CA LEU A 9 14.65 6.35 27.37
C LEU A 9 14.32 6.28 28.86
N HIS A 10 15.14 5.60 29.67
CA HIS A 10 14.88 5.48 31.11
C HIS A 10 14.91 6.83 31.83
N ILE A 11 15.79 7.75 31.45
CA ILE A 11 15.81 9.10 32.03
C ILE A 11 14.51 9.85 31.71
N VAL A 12 14.10 9.85 30.44
CA VAL A 12 12.88 10.54 29.99
C VAL A 12 11.62 9.89 30.55
N LYS A 13 11.61 8.57 30.66
CA LYS A 13 10.46 7.79 31.15
C LYS A 13 10.17 8.04 32.62
N ASN A 14 11.20 8.20 33.44
CA ASN A 14 11.09 8.40 34.89
C ASN A 14 10.83 9.86 35.31
N GLU A 15 10.61 10.77 34.36
CA GLU A 15 10.24 12.15 34.68
C GLU A 15 8.80 12.27 35.23
N GLN A 16 8.44 13.47 35.68
CA GLN A 16 7.07 13.77 36.12
C GLN A 16 6.06 13.62 34.95
N GLN A 17 5.18 12.61 35.07
CA GLN A 17 4.26 12.20 34.00
C GLN A 17 3.25 13.26 33.55
N ARG A 18 2.88 14.23 34.40
CA ARG A 18 1.83 15.21 34.08
C ARG A 18 2.25 16.26 33.05
N THR A 19 3.48 16.75 33.15
CA THR A 19 3.98 17.87 32.33
C THR A 19 5.00 17.44 31.30
N ARG A 20 5.69 16.30 31.54
CA ARG A 20 6.74 15.72 30.70
C ARG A 20 7.67 16.74 30.01
N PRO A 21 8.24 17.72 30.75
CA PRO A 21 9.02 18.80 30.15
C PRO A 21 10.32 18.30 29.50
N LEU A 22 10.92 17.23 30.04
CA LEU A 22 12.14 16.66 29.50
C LEU A 22 11.85 15.92 28.18
N LEU A 23 10.82 15.08 28.12
CA LEU A 23 10.39 14.45 26.87
C LEU A 23 10.12 15.52 25.81
N LYS A 24 9.33 16.54 26.14
CA LYS A 24 9.02 17.64 25.21
C LYS A 24 10.30 18.27 24.65
N ARG A 25 11.21 18.70 25.53
CA ARG A 25 12.48 19.32 25.13
C ARG A 25 13.34 18.39 24.28
N VAL A 26 13.40 17.11 24.64
CA VAL A 26 14.14 16.10 23.89
C VAL A 26 13.55 15.88 22.51
N MET A 27 12.23 15.73 22.39
CA MET A 27 11.53 15.54 21.12
C MET A 27 11.71 16.76 20.21
N ASP A 28 11.43 17.96 20.73
CA ASP A 28 11.56 19.22 19.99
C ASP A 28 13.00 19.40 19.48
N ARG A 29 14.00 19.16 20.33
CA ARG A 29 15.41 19.31 19.96
C ARG A 29 15.87 18.26 18.95
N THR A 30 15.49 16.99 19.16
CA THR A 30 15.86 15.87 18.27
C THR A 30 15.28 16.09 16.88
N ILE A 31 14.00 16.44 16.78
CA ILE A 31 13.33 16.74 15.51
C ILE A 31 13.95 17.98 14.85
N ALA A 32 14.25 19.03 15.62
CA ALA A 32 14.89 20.24 15.08
C ALA A 32 16.27 19.95 14.49
N LEU A 33 17.09 19.13 15.16
CA LEU A 33 18.39 18.70 14.63
C LEU A 33 18.23 17.92 13.32
N LEU A 34 17.35 16.91 13.33
CA LEU A 34 17.07 16.09 12.15
C LEU A 34 16.50 16.87 10.95
N LYS A 35 15.89 18.04 11.17
CA LYS A 35 15.36 18.93 10.13
C LYS A 35 16.38 19.93 9.60
N ASN A 36 17.31 20.38 10.44
CA ASN A 36 18.19 21.53 10.15
C ASN A 36 19.56 21.12 9.61
N GLU A 37 19.93 19.84 9.69
CA GLU A 37 21.21 19.37 9.17
C GLU A 37 21.21 19.38 7.64
N ARG A 38 22.18 20.10 7.09
CA ARG A 38 22.55 20.07 5.67
C ARG A 38 23.39 18.81 5.46
N ASP A 39 23.36 18.23 4.26
CA ASP A 39 24.30 17.16 3.86
C ASP A 39 25.74 17.61 4.20
N ILE A 40 26.27 17.15 5.34
CA ILE A 40 27.66 17.38 5.70
C ILE A 40 28.47 16.40 4.86
N ASP A 41 29.47 16.92 4.17
CA ASP A 41 30.32 16.20 3.22
C ASP A 41 30.65 14.79 3.71
N ALA A 42 30.32 13.80 2.87
CA ALA A 42 30.51 12.37 3.09
C ALA A 42 31.99 11.94 3.25
N THR A 43 32.93 12.89 3.31
CA THR A 43 34.38 12.68 3.30
C THR A 43 34.99 12.25 4.63
N ASN A 44 34.24 12.23 5.75
CA ASN A 44 34.74 11.82 7.07
C ASN A 44 34.01 10.62 7.71
N ALA A 45 33.24 9.86 6.92
CA ALA A 45 32.31 8.83 7.40
C ALA A 45 32.94 7.53 7.94
N GLU A 46 34.26 7.40 8.02
CA GLU A 46 34.88 6.07 8.16
C GLU A 46 35.01 5.53 9.61
N LYS A 47 34.62 6.25 10.67
CA LYS A 47 34.86 5.77 12.05
C LYS A 47 33.75 5.93 13.09
N PHE A 48 32.65 6.62 12.82
CA PHE A 48 31.60 6.85 13.84
C PHE A 48 30.20 6.79 13.23
N ASP A 49 29.23 6.29 14.02
CA ASP A 49 27.81 6.42 13.69
C ASP A 49 27.48 7.91 13.52
N ARG A 50 26.89 8.29 12.39
CA ARG A 50 26.36 9.64 12.18
C ARG A 50 25.34 10.01 13.24
N LEU A 51 25.36 11.28 13.65
CA LEU A 51 24.46 11.79 14.67
C LEU A 51 23.00 11.55 14.27
N GLU A 52 22.68 11.72 12.99
CA GLU A 52 21.40 11.50 12.36
C GLU A 52 20.87 10.08 12.59
N ALA A 53 21.70 9.07 12.32
CA ALA A 53 21.35 7.67 12.54
C ALA A 53 21.09 7.40 14.03
N LEU A 54 21.90 7.98 14.93
CA LEU A 54 21.71 7.87 16.38
C LEU A 54 20.41 8.51 16.84
N LEU A 55 20.08 9.70 16.33
CA LEU A 55 18.85 10.43 16.65
C LEU A 55 17.61 9.69 16.12
N LEU A 56 17.67 9.14 14.90
CA LEU A 56 16.60 8.29 14.34
C LEU A 56 16.37 7.03 15.19
N HIS A 57 17.44 6.34 15.57
CA HIS A 57 17.33 5.17 16.46
C HIS A 57 16.74 5.55 17.81
N TYR A 58 17.13 6.70 18.35
CA TYR A 58 16.59 7.19 19.61
C TYR A 58 15.10 7.50 19.53
N LEU A 59 14.65 8.20 18.48
CA LEU A 59 13.21 8.36 18.21
C LEU A 59 12.51 7.01 18.10
N GLY A 60 13.15 6.02 17.47
CA GLY A 60 12.61 4.66 17.36
C GLY A 60 12.40 4.00 18.72
N VAL A 61 13.32 4.19 19.66
CA VAL A 61 13.19 3.68 21.03
C VAL A 61 12.03 4.37 21.76
N LEU A 62 11.90 5.69 21.65
CA LEU A 62 10.81 6.46 22.28
C LEU A 62 9.44 6.06 21.73
N VAL A 63 9.30 5.90 20.41
CA VAL A 63 8.03 5.52 19.75
C VAL A 63 7.60 4.09 20.10
N ARG A 64 8.56 3.19 20.32
CA ARG A 64 8.24 1.80 20.69
C ARG A 64 7.71 1.67 22.11
N ASP A 65 8.16 2.51 23.03
CA ASP A 65 7.74 2.46 24.43
C ASP A 65 6.24 2.76 24.59
N THR A 66 5.52 1.84 25.21
CA THR A 66 4.06 1.92 25.35
C THR A 66 3.61 2.93 26.41
N GLU A 67 4.43 3.22 27.41
CA GLU A 67 4.11 4.20 28.46
C GLU A 67 4.27 5.64 27.98
N LEU A 68 5.03 5.84 26.90
CA LEU A 68 5.20 7.13 26.24
C LEU A 68 4.20 7.37 25.11
N ARG A 69 3.38 6.39 24.72
CA ARG A 69 2.52 6.42 23.52
C ARG A 69 1.75 7.73 23.36
N ASP A 70 0.99 8.11 24.38
CA ASP A 70 0.11 9.29 24.31
C ASP A 70 0.91 10.59 24.21
N ALA A 71 2.03 10.66 24.92
CA ALA A 71 2.91 11.82 24.91
C ALA A 71 3.69 11.94 23.58
N THR A 72 4.09 10.81 22.97
CA THR A 72 4.77 10.78 21.67
C THR A 72 3.83 10.97 20.49
N ALA A 73 2.53 10.68 20.65
CA ALA A 73 1.55 10.74 19.55
C ALA A 73 1.45 12.14 18.92
N HIS A 74 1.61 13.21 19.72
CA HIS A 74 1.62 14.59 19.22
C HIS A 74 2.74 14.85 18.20
N TYR A 75 3.82 14.07 18.26
CA TYR A 75 4.99 14.23 17.41
C TYR A 75 5.00 13.34 16.17
N TYR A 76 4.05 12.41 16.02
CA TYR A 76 4.10 11.40 14.96
C TYR A 76 4.16 11.99 13.55
N ASN A 77 3.53 13.13 13.29
CA ASN A 77 3.59 13.77 11.97
C ASN A 77 5.00 14.23 11.64
N GLU A 78 5.66 14.86 12.60
CA GLU A 78 7.02 15.37 12.45
C GLU A 78 8.05 14.23 12.41
N ILE A 79 7.86 13.20 13.25
CA ILE A 79 8.70 12.00 13.24
C ILE A 79 8.58 11.28 11.89
N LEU A 80 7.36 11.08 11.39
CA LEU A 80 7.14 10.45 10.10
C LEU A 80 7.82 11.27 8.99
N LEU A 81 7.63 12.59 8.98
CA LEU A 81 8.24 13.46 7.98
C LEU A 81 9.79 13.36 7.95
N VAL A 82 10.46 13.44 9.11
CA VAL A 82 11.93 13.31 9.14
C VAL A 82 12.41 11.90 8.79
N THR A 83 11.57 10.90 9.05
CA THR A 83 11.84 9.50 8.68
C THR A 83 11.77 9.34 7.17
N LEU A 84 10.66 9.77 6.54
CA LEU A 84 10.44 9.67 5.10
C LEU A 84 11.56 10.33 4.29
N LYS A 85 12.04 11.50 4.74
CA LYS A 85 13.16 12.22 4.11
C LYS A 85 14.49 11.46 4.11
N ARG A 86 14.66 10.46 4.98
CA ARG A 86 15.90 9.66 5.09
C ARG A 86 15.78 8.23 4.55
N ILE A 87 14.61 7.84 4.02
CA ILE A 87 14.41 6.51 3.40
C ILE A 87 15.19 6.37 2.08
N GLU A 88 15.70 7.45 1.50
CA GLU A 88 16.57 7.40 0.31
C GLU A 88 18.00 7.85 0.61
N HIS A 89 18.37 7.95 1.90
CA HIS A 89 19.70 8.42 2.25
C HIS A 89 20.77 7.43 1.75
N PRO A 90 21.86 7.91 1.09
CA PRO A 90 22.87 7.03 0.47
C PRO A 90 23.66 6.22 1.50
N GLU A 91 23.80 6.75 2.72
CA GLU A 91 24.44 6.02 3.81
C GLU A 91 23.51 4.99 4.44
N TRP A 92 23.98 3.74 4.48
CA TRP A 92 23.21 2.60 4.95
C TRP A 92 22.73 2.73 6.41
N THR A 93 23.52 3.34 7.29
CA THR A 93 23.21 3.48 8.72
C THR A 93 21.98 4.36 8.95
N GLU A 94 21.93 5.53 8.29
CA GLU A 94 20.78 6.43 8.31
C GLU A 94 19.55 5.82 7.64
N PHE A 95 19.75 5.24 6.46
CA PHE A 95 18.69 4.54 5.75
C PHE A 95 18.05 3.45 6.64
N ASN A 96 18.87 2.62 7.28
CA ASN A 96 18.42 1.53 8.13
C ASN A 96 17.74 2.04 9.41
N ALA A 97 18.27 3.09 10.03
CA ALA A 97 17.65 3.74 11.19
C ALA A 97 16.27 4.33 10.83
N ALA A 98 16.16 4.97 9.67
CA ALA A 98 14.89 5.49 9.14
C ALA A 98 13.90 4.35 8.88
N LEU A 99 14.34 3.24 8.26
CA LEU A 99 13.48 2.09 7.99
C LEU A 99 12.95 1.45 9.29
N GLN A 100 13.80 1.30 10.31
CA GLN A 100 13.37 0.77 11.61
C GLN A 100 12.40 1.71 12.34
N LEU A 101 12.63 3.02 12.25
CA LEU A 101 11.72 4.02 12.82
C LEU A 101 10.38 4.01 12.08
N PHE A 102 10.40 3.92 10.75
CA PHE A 102 9.19 3.79 9.92
C PHE A 102 8.38 2.57 10.34
N GLY A 103 9.01 1.40 10.42
CA GLY A 103 8.35 0.16 10.86
C GLY A 103 7.80 0.21 12.29
N ALA A 104 8.46 0.95 13.20
CA ALA A 104 7.95 1.15 14.55
C ALA A 104 6.77 2.13 14.62
N LEU A 105 6.72 3.11 13.72
CA LEU A 105 5.75 4.19 13.72
C LEU A 105 4.43 3.78 13.05
N ILE A 106 4.48 3.02 11.94
CA ILE A 106 3.27 2.65 11.20
C ILE A 106 2.21 1.98 12.09
N PRO A 107 2.52 0.94 12.89
CA PRO A 107 1.52 0.31 13.75
C PRO A 107 0.88 1.28 14.76
N LYS A 108 1.64 2.27 15.23
CA LYS A 108 1.14 3.29 16.16
C LYS A 108 0.20 4.28 15.49
N ILE A 109 0.48 4.65 14.23
CA ILE A 109 -0.34 5.57 13.44
C ILE A 109 -1.66 4.89 13.04
N VAL A 110 -1.59 3.68 12.49
CA VAL A 110 -2.78 2.97 12.00
C VAL A 110 -3.60 2.32 13.12
N GLY A 111 -3.11 2.40 14.36
CA GLY A 111 -3.80 1.83 15.52
C GLY A 111 -3.76 0.30 15.56
N GLN A 112 -2.80 -0.33 14.86
CA GLN A 112 -2.61 -1.78 14.94
C GLN A 112 -2.37 -2.19 16.39
N THR A 113 -3.34 -2.93 16.94
CA THR A 113 -3.13 -3.66 18.18
C THR A 113 -2.14 -4.77 17.88
N LEU A 114 -1.20 -5.06 18.81
CA LEU A 114 -0.31 -6.22 18.71
C LEU A 114 -1.15 -7.43 18.28
N ALA A 115 -0.84 -8.00 17.10
CA ALA A 115 -1.59 -9.10 16.53
C ALA A 115 -1.66 -10.22 17.57
N LYS A 116 -2.85 -10.49 18.11
CA LYS A 116 -3.09 -11.68 18.93
C LYS A 116 -3.20 -12.93 18.07
N ASP A 117 -3.52 -12.76 16.79
CA ASP A 117 -3.74 -13.85 15.85
C ASP A 117 -2.80 -13.69 14.64
N PHE A 118 -1.79 -14.56 14.58
CA PHE A 118 -0.82 -14.60 13.47
C PHE A 118 -1.41 -15.21 12.18
N ASP A 119 -2.61 -15.79 12.25
CA ASP A 119 -3.27 -16.52 11.14
C ASP A 119 -4.29 -15.69 10.35
N ALA A 120 -4.41 -14.38 10.62
CA ALA A 120 -5.32 -13.54 9.85
C ALA A 120 -4.80 -13.34 8.41
N ALA A 121 -5.57 -13.80 7.43
CA ALA A 121 -5.28 -13.58 6.01
C ALA A 121 -4.97 -12.10 5.72
N ALA A 122 -3.90 -11.85 4.96
CA ALA A 122 -3.45 -10.52 4.60
C ALA A 122 -4.62 -9.72 3.98
N GLY A 123 -5.05 -8.66 4.68
CA GLY A 123 -6.22 -7.85 4.31
C GLY A 123 -7.29 -7.76 5.39
N ASN A 124 -7.26 -8.64 6.40
CA ASN A 124 -8.30 -8.75 7.43
C ASN A 124 -7.93 -8.10 8.80
N GLU A 125 -6.92 -7.24 8.82
CA GLU A 125 -6.52 -6.54 10.04
C GLU A 125 -7.54 -5.44 10.37
N HIS A 126 -8.23 -5.58 11.50
CA HIS A 126 -9.31 -4.70 11.97
C HIS A 126 -8.87 -3.27 12.37
N ASN A 127 -7.71 -2.80 11.89
CA ASN A 127 -7.08 -1.55 12.30
C ASN A 127 -6.71 -0.70 11.06
N ASP A 128 -7.73 -0.28 10.30
CA ASP A 128 -7.54 0.66 9.19
C ASP A 128 -7.84 2.08 9.67
N ILE A 129 -6.89 3.00 9.46
CA ILE A 129 -7.11 4.44 9.61
C ILE A 129 -7.82 4.98 8.36
N THR A 130 -8.64 6.02 8.53
CA THR A 130 -9.30 6.65 7.37
C THR A 130 -8.42 7.70 6.69
N TYR A 131 -8.61 7.95 5.40
CA TYR A 131 -7.95 9.06 4.69
C TYR A 131 -8.21 10.40 5.39
N ASP A 132 -9.44 10.65 5.86
CA ASP A 132 -9.76 11.86 6.62
C ASP A 132 -8.99 11.98 7.93
N GLU A 133 -8.80 10.87 8.62
CA GLU A 133 -8.08 10.84 9.87
C GLU A 133 -6.58 11.02 9.68
N ILE A 134 -6.00 10.37 8.67
CA ILE A 134 -4.58 10.46 8.40
C ILE A 134 -4.18 11.84 7.87
N ILE A 135 -5.01 12.48 7.03
CA ILE A 135 -4.75 13.84 6.56
C ILE A 135 -4.80 14.83 7.73
N ARG A 136 -5.75 14.65 8.65
CA ARG A 136 -5.87 15.53 9.83
C ARG A 136 -4.70 15.36 10.80
N LYS A 137 -4.29 14.12 11.04
CA LYS A 137 -3.22 13.80 12.00
C LYS A 137 -1.84 14.08 11.39
N MET A 138 -1.63 13.71 10.14
CA MET A 138 -0.32 13.63 9.48
C MET A 138 -0.25 14.47 8.17
N PRO A 139 -0.70 15.74 8.16
CA PRO A 139 -0.88 16.48 6.91
C PRO A 139 0.43 16.67 6.12
N THR A 140 1.53 17.00 6.80
CA THR A 140 2.81 17.30 6.14
C THR A 140 3.51 16.04 5.64
N ALA A 141 3.41 14.93 6.37
CA ALA A 141 3.93 13.64 5.91
C ALA A 141 3.16 13.10 4.70
N CYS A 142 1.83 13.21 4.70
CA CYS A 142 0.99 12.82 3.58
C CYS A 142 1.30 13.64 2.32
N GLU A 143 1.41 14.97 2.44
CA GLU A 143 1.82 15.83 1.32
C GLU A 143 3.23 15.51 0.82
N TYR A 144 4.17 15.19 1.72
CA TYR A 144 5.51 14.78 1.34
C TYR A 144 5.50 13.53 0.45
N ILE A 145 4.70 12.50 0.78
CA ILE A 145 4.60 11.27 -0.02
C ILE A 145 4.08 11.59 -1.44
N LEU A 146 3.03 12.41 -1.56
CA LEU A 146 2.49 12.76 -2.87
C LEU A 146 3.48 13.60 -3.70
N ASN A 147 4.15 14.57 -3.06
CA ASN A 147 5.13 15.42 -3.72
C ASN A 147 6.38 14.65 -4.12
N TYR A 148 6.76 13.64 -3.34
CA TYR A 148 7.81 12.70 -3.68
C TYR A 148 7.54 12.06 -5.03
N PHE A 149 6.38 11.43 -5.23
CA PHE A 149 6.04 10.81 -6.50
C PHE A 149 5.86 11.81 -7.64
N ALA A 150 5.22 12.95 -7.37
CA ALA A 150 5.01 14.01 -8.37
C ALA A 150 6.34 14.59 -8.89
N SER A 151 7.42 14.54 -8.09
CA SER A 151 8.74 15.01 -8.49
C SER A 151 9.52 14.04 -9.38
N LYS A 152 9.11 12.76 -9.47
CA LYS A 152 9.83 11.72 -10.20
C LYS A 152 9.41 11.73 -11.67
N GLN A 153 10.39 11.76 -12.57
CA GLN A 153 10.16 11.64 -14.02
C GLN A 153 9.76 10.22 -14.42
N ASP A 154 10.32 9.20 -13.74
CA ASP A 154 10.01 7.79 -13.94
C ASP A 154 9.71 7.13 -12.60
N LEU A 155 8.46 6.69 -12.43
CA LEU A 155 7.99 5.99 -11.24
C LEU A 155 8.64 4.60 -11.06
N ASN A 156 9.33 4.08 -12.08
CA ASN A 156 10.00 2.78 -12.00
C ASN A 156 11.36 2.81 -11.29
N SER A 157 11.94 4.00 -11.09
CA SER A 157 13.29 4.19 -10.55
C SER A 157 13.44 3.64 -9.11
N ASP A 158 12.56 4.04 -8.19
CA ASP A 158 12.74 3.82 -6.74
C ASP A 158 11.78 2.79 -6.16
N THR A 159 11.83 1.57 -6.71
CA THR A 159 10.90 0.49 -6.34
C THR A 159 10.84 0.23 -4.83
N ARG A 160 11.97 0.30 -4.12
CA ARG A 160 12.03 0.06 -2.67
C ARG A 160 11.22 1.09 -1.88
N THR A 161 11.45 2.38 -2.15
CA THR A 161 10.74 3.49 -1.51
C THR A 161 9.26 3.43 -1.85
N THR A 162 8.93 3.14 -3.11
CA THR A 162 7.54 2.95 -3.57
C THR A 162 6.83 1.86 -2.77
N VAL A 163 7.46 0.69 -2.57
CA VAL A 163 6.87 -0.40 -1.76
C VAL A 163 6.64 0.04 -0.31
N LEU A 164 7.55 0.79 0.31
CA LEU A 164 7.38 1.28 1.68
C LEU A 164 6.20 2.24 1.79
N PHE A 165 6.09 3.20 0.87
CA PHE A 165 5.02 4.19 0.88
C PHE A 165 3.66 3.56 0.59
N LEU A 166 3.59 2.67 -0.40
CA LEU A 166 2.37 1.93 -0.68
C LEU A 166 2.02 0.96 0.45
N GLY A 167 3.00 0.35 1.12
CA GLY A 167 2.77 -0.50 2.29
C GLY A 167 2.05 0.27 3.41
N PHE A 168 2.46 1.51 3.66
CA PHE A 168 1.76 2.41 4.59
C PHE A 168 0.37 2.81 4.09
N LEU A 169 0.27 3.31 2.85
CA LEU A 169 -1.00 3.75 2.27
C LEU A 169 -2.03 2.61 2.15
N SER A 170 -1.56 1.36 2.03
CA SER A 170 -2.44 0.20 2.00
C SER A 170 -3.24 0.09 3.30
N LYS A 171 -2.72 0.54 4.44
CA LYS A 171 -3.43 0.51 5.74
C LYS A 171 -4.43 1.67 5.92
N VAL A 172 -4.63 2.48 4.88
CA VAL A 172 -5.53 3.62 4.88
C VAL A 172 -6.73 3.32 3.99
N LYS A 173 -7.94 3.55 4.50
CA LYS A 173 -9.17 3.36 3.73
C LYS A 173 -10.01 4.61 3.61
N HIS A 174 -10.74 4.71 2.51
CA HIS A 174 -11.81 5.67 2.35
C HIS A 174 -13.09 5.08 2.96
N LEU A 175 -13.73 5.86 3.84
CA LEU A 175 -15.08 5.59 4.31
C LEU A 175 -15.98 6.71 3.81
N PRO A 176 -17.18 6.40 3.29
CA PRO A 176 -18.11 7.42 2.83
C PRO A 176 -18.54 8.29 4.01
N LYS A 177 -18.39 9.61 3.86
CA LYS A 177 -19.07 10.58 4.73
C LYS A 177 -20.49 10.80 4.21
N GLN A 178 -21.45 10.87 5.12
CA GLN A 178 -22.85 11.10 4.75
C GLN A 178 -23.15 12.49 4.17
N LEU A 179 -22.24 13.47 4.19
CA LEU A 179 -22.49 14.78 3.57
C LEU A 179 -21.19 15.47 3.12
N GLY A 180 -21.18 15.89 1.85
CA GLY A 180 -20.17 16.78 1.25
C GLY A 180 -19.88 16.40 -0.21
N THR A 181 -20.39 17.18 -1.17
CA THR A 181 -20.25 17.00 -2.62
C THR A 181 -18.85 17.24 -3.18
N HIS A 182 -17.83 17.40 -2.33
CA HIS A 182 -16.47 17.70 -2.77
C HIS A 182 -15.51 16.63 -2.25
N GLU A 183 -15.04 15.78 -3.18
CA GLU A 183 -13.90 14.91 -2.93
C GLU A 183 -12.70 15.76 -2.48
N CYS A 184 -11.98 15.30 -1.47
CA CYS A 184 -10.76 15.97 -1.03
C CYS A 184 -9.71 15.86 -2.14
N SER A 185 -9.07 16.97 -2.52
CA SER A 185 -8.01 17.01 -3.54
C SER A 185 -6.89 16.00 -3.26
N PHE A 186 -6.63 15.68 -1.99
CA PHE A 186 -5.69 14.64 -1.59
C PHE A 186 -6.12 13.25 -2.06
N LEU A 187 -7.39 12.88 -1.89
CA LEU A 187 -7.91 11.56 -2.28
C LEU A 187 -7.83 11.38 -3.80
N GLN A 188 -8.18 12.42 -4.55
CA GLN A 188 -8.05 12.42 -6.01
C GLN A 188 -6.59 12.20 -6.45
N ARG A 189 -5.63 12.92 -5.87
CA ARG A 189 -4.19 12.73 -6.13
C ARG A 189 -3.71 11.32 -5.79
N ILE A 190 -4.24 10.72 -4.72
CA ILE A 190 -3.94 9.32 -4.37
C ILE A 190 -4.47 8.37 -5.45
N ARG A 191 -5.71 8.54 -5.91
CA ARG A 191 -6.29 7.69 -6.96
C ARG A 191 -5.50 7.79 -8.27
N GLU A 192 -5.14 9.00 -8.68
CA GLU A 192 -4.30 9.26 -9.87
C GLU A 192 -2.93 8.59 -9.75
N LEU A 193 -2.26 8.73 -8.60
CA LEU A 193 -0.99 8.08 -8.34
C LEU A 193 -1.10 6.55 -8.39
N MET A 194 -2.12 5.98 -7.74
CA MET A 194 -2.31 4.53 -7.76
C MET A 194 -2.55 4.03 -9.18
N TRP A 195 -3.37 4.74 -9.97
CA TRP A 195 -3.62 4.42 -11.38
C TRP A 195 -2.33 4.39 -12.21
N GLN A 196 -1.44 5.37 -12.03
CA GLN A 196 -0.14 5.40 -12.71
C GLN A 196 0.74 4.21 -12.29
N LEU A 197 0.74 3.86 -11.01
CA LEU A 197 1.54 2.76 -10.46
C LEU A 197 1.02 1.36 -10.84
N LEU A 198 -0.22 1.23 -11.35
CA LEU A 198 -0.71 -0.04 -11.92
C LEU A 198 0.14 -0.51 -13.11
N ALA A 199 0.80 0.41 -13.83
CA ALA A 199 1.68 0.10 -14.94
C ALA A 199 3.15 -0.14 -14.54
N HIS A 200 3.48 -0.11 -13.24
CA HIS A 200 4.85 -0.21 -12.75
C HIS A 200 5.48 -1.57 -13.07
N ARG A 201 6.80 -1.63 -13.34
CA ARG A 201 7.53 -2.84 -13.73
C ARG A 201 7.53 -3.95 -12.67
N CYS A 202 7.56 -3.57 -11.40
CA CYS A 202 7.57 -4.50 -10.27
C CYS A 202 6.14 -4.95 -9.90
N GLU A 203 5.91 -6.26 -9.88
CA GLU A 203 4.61 -6.84 -9.51
C GLU A 203 4.14 -6.47 -8.11
N SER A 204 5.05 -6.43 -7.13
CA SER A 204 4.70 -6.07 -5.75
C SER A 204 4.14 -4.65 -5.66
N VAL A 205 4.67 -3.73 -6.46
CA VAL A 205 4.14 -2.36 -6.55
C VAL A 205 2.76 -2.36 -7.20
N ARG A 206 2.55 -3.12 -8.28
CA ARG A 206 1.23 -3.23 -8.92
C ARG A 206 0.15 -3.76 -7.98
N LYS A 207 0.46 -4.82 -7.23
CA LYS A 207 -0.46 -5.42 -6.24
C LYS A 207 -0.79 -4.45 -5.11
N LEU A 208 0.22 -3.75 -4.57
CA LEU A 208 -0.02 -2.74 -3.54
C LEU A 208 -0.79 -1.53 -4.08
N ALA A 209 -0.50 -1.07 -5.30
CA ALA A 209 -1.22 0.02 -5.95
C ALA A 209 -2.68 -0.35 -6.20
N ALA A 210 -2.96 -1.57 -6.66
CA ALA A 210 -4.31 -2.12 -6.80
C ALA A 210 -5.07 -2.12 -5.46
N LEU A 211 -4.45 -2.62 -4.39
CA LEU A 211 -5.04 -2.63 -3.04
C LEU A 211 -5.33 -1.20 -2.54
N CYS A 212 -4.37 -0.29 -2.67
CA CYS A 212 -4.54 1.11 -2.30
C CYS A 212 -5.63 1.80 -3.13
N PHE A 213 -5.69 1.54 -4.44
CA PHE A 213 -6.72 2.06 -5.34
C PHE A 213 -8.10 1.61 -4.87
N VAL A 214 -8.29 0.31 -4.66
CA VAL A 214 -9.55 -0.25 -4.15
C VAL A 214 -9.92 0.38 -2.82
N ARG A 215 -8.97 0.52 -1.88
CA ARG A 215 -9.17 1.15 -0.57
C ARG A 215 -9.48 2.64 -0.63
N ALA A 216 -9.04 3.34 -1.67
CA ALA A 216 -9.33 4.76 -1.90
C ALA A 216 -10.71 5.03 -2.52
N HIS A 217 -11.47 4.00 -2.88
CA HIS A 217 -12.84 4.14 -3.38
C HIS A 217 -13.86 3.72 -2.33
N ASP A 218 -14.97 4.44 -2.30
CA ASP A 218 -16.16 4.04 -1.57
C ASP A 218 -16.67 2.70 -2.11
N PHE A 219 -16.91 1.74 -1.22
CA PHE A 219 -17.28 0.39 -1.62
C PHE A 219 -18.72 0.27 -2.15
N ARG A 220 -19.60 1.23 -1.85
CA ARG A 220 -21.04 1.16 -2.16
C ARG A 220 -21.35 1.74 -3.54
N LEU A 221 -20.70 2.84 -3.90
CA LEU A 221 -21.04 3.62 -5.09
C LEU A 221 -19.87 3.68 -6.09
N GLU A 222 -18.68 4.07 -5.62
CA GLU A 222 -17.56 4.40 -6.51
C GLU A 222 -16.81 3.16 -7.00
N LEU A 223 -16.49 2.24 -6.08
CA LEU A 223 -15.73 1.03 -6.40
C LEU A 223 -16.45 0.16 -7.44
N PRO A 224 -17.75 -0.16 -7.32
CA PRO A 224 -18.48 -0.89 -8.36
C PRO A 224 -18.33 -0.28 -9.75
N GLN A 225 -18.48 1.05 -9.85
CA GLN A 225 -18.37 1.78 -11.12
C GLN A 225 -16.94 1.74 -11.67
N ALA A 226 -15.94 1.92 -10.80
CA ALA A 226 -14.53 1.83 -11.18
C ALA A 226 -14.18 0.45 -11.73
N LEU A 227 -14.62 -0.64 -11.08
CA LEU A 227 -14.36 -2.01 -11.53
C LEU A 227 -15.02 -2.29 -12.89
N ILE A 228 -16.27 -1.87 -13.09
CA ILE A 228 -16.95 -1.99 -14.40
C ILE A 228 -16.19 -1.19 -15.47
N GLY A 229 -15.76 0.04 -15.16
CA GLY A 229 -14.94 0.86 -16.04
C GLY A 229 -13.64 0.17 -16.44
N ILE A 230 -12.96 -0.48 -15.49
CA ILE A 230 -11.75 -1.27 -15.75
C ILE A 230 -12.05 -2.43 -16.69
N CYS A 231 -13.12 -3.21 -16.46
CA CYS A 231 -13.51 -4.31 -17.35
C CYS A 231 -13.71 -3.84 -18.80
N ASN A 232 -14.33 -2.66 -18.98
CA ASN A 232 -14.63 -2.11 -20.31
C ASN A 232 -13.37 -1.72 -21.11
N ILE A 233 -12.28 -1.35 -20.43
CA ILE A 233 -11.03 -0.97 -21.11
C ILE A 233 -10.03 -2.13 -21.22
N LEU A 234 -10.17 -3.17 -20.38
CA LEU A 234 -9.17 -4.22 -20.18
C LEU A 234 -8.71 -4.88 -21.49
N GLY A 235 -9.63 -5.14 -22.41
CA GLY A 235 -9.35 -5.82 -23.70
C GLY A 235 -8.48 -5.01 -24.66
N ASN A 236 -8.41 -3.69 -24.46
CA ASN A 236 -7.69 -2.74 -25.32
C ASN A 236 -6.30 -2.35 -24.77
N VAL A 237 -5.93 -2.84 -23.59
CA VAL A 237 -4.69 -2.45 -22.92
C VAL A 237 -3.50 -3.16 -23.58
N LYS A 238 -2.60 -2.41 -24.21
CA LYS A 238 -1.41 -3.01 -24.84
C LYS A 238 -0.23 -3.21 -23.87
N ASN A 239 -0.18 -2.42 -22.80
CA ASN A 239 0.89 -2.51 -21.82
C ASN A 239 0.59 -3.66 -20.84
N GLU A 240 1.38 -4.73 -20.91
CA GLU A 240 1.19 -5.92 -20.09
C GLU A 240 1.30 -5.66 -18.58
N ASN A 241 2.18 -4.76 -18.14
CA ASN A 241 2.25 -4.37 -16.74
C ASN A 241 0.95 -3.68 -16.30
N LEU A 242 0.43 -2.75 -17.10
CA LEU A 242 -0.85 -2.10 -16.81
C LEU A 242 -1.99 -3.11 -16.80
N PHE A 243 -2.01 -4.05 -17.75
CA PHE A 243 -3.01 -5.12 -17.80
C PHE A 243 -2.99 -5.94 -16.50
N LEU A 244 -1.81 -6.41 -16.08
CA LEU A 244 -1.63 -7.13 -14.82
C LEU A 244 -2.05 -6.28 -13.60
N GLY A 245 -1.75 -4.98 -13.61
CA GLY A 245 -2.18 -4.06 -12.56
C GLY A 245 -3.70 -3.93 -12.49
N LEU A 246 -4.38 -3.80 -13.63
CA LEU A 246 -5.85 -3.74 -13.71
C LEU A 246 -6.50 -5.06 -13.30
N VAL A 247 -5.94 -6.21 -13.69
CA VAL A 247 -6.38 -7.53 -13.24
C VAL A 247 -6.24 -7.67 -11.72
N ALA A 248 -5.13 -7.20 -11.13
CA ALA A 248 -4.96 -7.18 -9.68
C ALA A 248 -6.01 -6.26 -9.01
N THR A 249 -6.30 -5.10 -9.57
CA THR A 249 -7.36 -4.19 -9.08
C THR A 249 -8.73 -4.84 -9.12
N LEU A 250 -9.05 -5.59 -10.17
CA LEU A 250 -10.28 -6.39 -10.24
C LEU A 250 -10.33 -7.44 -9.14
N ALA A 251 -9.24 -8.17 -8.91
CA ALA A 251 -9.16 -9.19 -7.85
C ALA A 251 -9.45 -8.59 -6.47
N GLU A 252 -8.69 -7.56 -6.10
CA GLU A 252 -8.81 -6.88 -4.81
C GLU A 252 -10.20 -6.24 -4.64
N GLY A 253 -10.73 -5.65 -5.72
CA GLY A 253 -12.06 -5.04 -5.74
C GLY A 253 -13.17 -6.05 -5.50
N ILE A 254 -13.15 -7.17 -6.23
CA ILE A 254 -14.14 -8.25 -6.09
C ILE A 254 -14.08 -8.86 -4.69
N MET A 255 -12.88 -9.17 -4.18
CA MET A 255 -12.71 -9.72 -2.83
C MET A 255 -13.23 -8.74 -1.76
N ARG A 256 -12.93 -7.44 -1.88
CA ARG A 256 -13.45 -6.42 -0.98
C ARG A 256 -14.97 -6.34 -1.03
N MET A 257 -15.55 -6.30 -2.23
CA MET A 257 -16.99 -6.25 -2.40
C MET A 257 -17.68 -7.48 -1.81
N GLN A 258 -17.13 -8.68 -2.05
CA GLN A 258 -17.64 -9.92 -1.47
C GLN A 258 -17.63 -9.85 0.06
N HIS A 259 -16.53 -9.41 0.66
CA HIS A 259 -16.41 -9.26 2.10
C HIS A 259 -17.42 -8.26 2.70
N GLU A 260 -17.46 -7.02 2.17
CA GLU A 260 -18.35 -5.97 2.69
C GLU A 260 -19.83 -6.30 2.44
N SER A 261 -20.14 -7.04 1.37
CA SER A 261 -21.52 -7.45 1.06
C SER A 261 -22.12 -8.36 2.13
N MET A 262 -21.30 -9.17 2.82
CA MET A 262 -21.75 -10.03 3.93
C MET A 262 -22.33 -9.23 5.11
N HIS A 263 -21.98 -7.94 5.22
CA HIS A 263 -22.34 -7.11 6.37
C HIS A 263 -23.35 -6.00 6.04
N VAL A 264 -23.51 -5.64 4.76
CA VAL A 264 -24.22 -4.39 4.38
C VAL A 264 -25.35 -4.59 3.38
N ASN A 265 -25.09 -5.15 2.19
CA ASN A 265 -26.09 -5.22 1.13
C ASN A 265 -25.74 -6.28 0.07
N VAL A 266 -26.32 -7.48 0.22
CA VAL A 266 -26.10 -8.62 -0.69
C VAL A 266 -26.74 -8.40 -2.06
N GLU A 267 -27.86 -7.68 -2.14
CA GLU A 267 -28.57 -7.44 -3.40
C GLU A 267 -27.76 -6.53 -4.34
N ALA A 268 -27.26 -5.40 -3.82
CA ALA A 268 -26.41 -4.48 -4.58
C ALA A 268 -25.14 -5.18 -5.07
N TYR A 269 -24.55 -6.04 -4.24
CA TYR A 269 -23.43 -6.89 -4.63
C TYR A 269 -23.78 -7.83 -5.78
N ASN A 270 -24.91 -8.54 -5.70
CA ASN A 270 -25.34 -9.46 -6.75
C ASN A 270 -25.56 -8.74 -8.09
N VAL A 271 -26.18 -7.56 -8.08
CA VAL A 271 -26.37 -6.72 -9.28
C VAL A 271 -25.02 -6.32 -9.88
N CYS A 272 -24.08 -5.83 -9.05
CA CYS A 272 -22.75 -5.47 -9.54
C CYS A 272 -22.00 -6.69 -10.11
N MET A 273 -22.06 -7.84 -9.43
CA MET A 273 -21.41 -9.06 -9.92
C MET A 273 -22.02 -9.54 -11.23
N GLN A 274 -23.33 -9.41 -11.44
CA GLN A 274 -23.96 -9.68 -12.74
C GLN A 274 -23.43 -8.75 -13.83
N GLN A 275 -23.29 -7.45 -13.56
CA GLN A 275 -22.73 -6.48 -14.50
C GLN A 275 -21.25 -6.77 -14.82
N LEU A 276 -20.44 -7.09 -13.81
CA LEU A 276 -19.03 -7.47 -13.99
C LEU A 276 -18.90 -8.74 -14.83
N ARG A 277 -19.72 -9.75 -14.57
CA ARG A 277 -19.77 -10.97 -15.39
C ARG A 277 -20.17 -10.65 -16.83
N ALA A 278 -21.19 -9.82 -17.04
CA ALA A 278 -21.59 -9.43 -18.40
C ALA A 278 -20.46 -8.69 -19.14
N ALA A 279 -19.73 -7.80 -18.47
CA ALA A 279 -18.59 -7.09 -19.05
C ALA A 279 -17.44 -8.04 -19.38
N LEU A 280 -17.06 -8.93 -18.45
CA LEU A 280 -15.97 -9.89 -18.64
C LEU A 280 -16.28 -10.95 -19.70
N ALA A 281 -17.54 -11.41 -19.81
CA ALA A 281 -17.95 -12.37 -20.83
C ALA A 281 -17.82 -11.81 -22.25
N ASN A 282 -17.98 -10.49 -22.39
CA ASN A 282 -17.84 -9.77 -23.66
C ASN A 282 -16.41 -9.28 -23.95
N LEU A 283 -15.46 -9.57 -23.06
CA LEU A 283 -14.07 -9.17 -23.22
C LEU A 283 -13.49 -9.75 -24.52
N GLN A 284 -12.83 -8.90 -25.31
CA GLN A 284 -12.07 -9.29 -26.48
C GLN A 284 -10.63 -8.81 -26.30
N LEU A 285 -9.68 -9.73 -26.29
CA LEU A 285 -8.27 -9.39 -26.13
C LEU A 285 -7.67 -9.02 -27.49
N THR A 286 -7.28 -7.75 -27.63
CA THR A 286 -6.67 -7.23 -28.86
C THR A 286 -5.17 -7.53 -28.98
N HIS A 287 -4.55 -7.99 -27.89
CA HIS A 287 -3.12 -8.27 -27.79
C HIS A 287 -2.89 -9.72 -27.35
N LYS A 288 -1.74 -10.29 -27.76
CA LYS A 288 -1.29 -11.60 -27.26
C LYS A 288 -0.51 -11.38 -25.97
N TYR A 289 -0.89 -12.07 -24.91
CA TYR A 289 -0.25 -11.96 -23.60
C TYR A 289 0.54 -13.22 -23.27
N GLU A 290 1.52 -13.08 -22.37
CA GLU A 290 2.27 -14.23 -21.86
C GLU A 290 1.38 -15.17 -21.04
N PRO A 291 1.73 -16.47 -20.95
CA PRO A 291 0.95 -17.45 -20.19
C PRO A 291 0.68 -17.02 -18.74
N TYR A 292 1.67 -16.41 -18.08
CA TYR A 292 1.51 -15.86 -16.74
C TYR A 292 0.37 -14.83 -16.66
N THR A 293 0.31 -13.90 -17.61
CA THR A 293 -0.71 -12.84 -17.65
C THR A 293 -2.09 -13.41 -17.91
N ILE A 294 -2.18 -14.40 -18.81
CA ILE A 294 -3.41 -15.15 -19.06
C ILE A 294 -3.87 -15.89 -17.80
N SER A 295 -2.94 -16.48 -17.04
CA SER A 295 -3.27 -17.18 -15.79
C SER A 295 -3.95 -16.26 -14.79
N LYS A 296 -3.50 -15.00 -14.67
CA LYS A 296 -4.11 -14.02 -13.76
C LYS A 296 -5.50 -13.60 -14.21
N LEU A 297 -5.74 -13.48 -15.51
CA LEU A 297 -7.10 -13.27 -16.01
C LEU A 297 -7.99 -14.50 -15.73
N LEU A 298 -7.50 -15.71 -15.95
CA LEU A 298 -8.22 -16.95 -15.61
C LEU A 298 -8.58 -17.03 -14.13
N ASP A 299 -7.67 -16.62 -13.24
CA ASP A 299 -7.95 -16.57 -11.79
C ASP A 299 -9.12 -15.62 -11.47
N ILE A 300 -9.25 -14.47 -12.16
CA ILE A 300 -10.40 -13.57 -12.03
C ILE A 300 -11.68 -14.19 -12.57
N LEU A 301 -11.63 -14.81 -13.75
CA LEU A 301 -12.80 -15.47 -14.34
C LEU A 301 -13.31 -16.59 -13.42
N HIS A 302 -12.40 -17.30 -12.76
CA HIS A 302 -12.75 -18.30 -11.75
C HIS A 302 -13.36 -17.66 -10.51
N LEU A 303 -12.78 -16.55 -10.03
CA LEU A 303 -13.26 -15.80 -8.87
C LEU A 303 -14.70 -15.30 -9.06
N VAL A 304 -15.04 -14.82 -10.26
CA VAL A 304 -16.42 -14.41 -10.58
C VAL A 304 -17.36 -15.58 -10.88
N GLY A 305 -16.85 -16.81 -10.93
CA GLY A 305 -17.65 -18.03 -11.08
C GLY A 305 -17.97 -18.40 -12.52
N PHE A 306 -17.11 -18.09 -13.49
CA PHE A 306 -17.23 -18.63 -14.84
C PHE A 306 -16.88 -20.12 -14.90
N ASP A 307 -17.49 -20.81 -15.85
CA ASP A 307 -17.16 -22.19 -16.20
C ASP A 307 -16.33 -22.27 -17.50
N ALA A 308 -15.96 -23.49 -17.88
CA ALA A 308 -15.20 -23.75 -19.10
C ALA A 308 -16.00 -23.54 -20.41
N GLN A 309 -17.31 -23.32 -20.34
CA GLN A 309 -18.17 -23.14 -21.52
C GLN A 309 -18.22 -21.67 -21.96
N VAL A 310 -17.90 -20.73 -21.07
CA VAL A 310 -17.84 -19.30 -21.41
C VAL A 310 -16.79 -19.06 -22.50
N ARG A 311 -17.17 -18.35 -23.58
CA ARG A 311 -16.34 -18.11 -24.77
C ARG A 311 -14.93 -17.61 -24.43
N ILE A 312 -14.81 -16.57 -23.60
CA ILE A 312 -13.50 -16.00 -23.23
C ILE A 312 -12.63 -17.02 -22.48
N VAL A 313 -13.21 -17.87 -21.64
CA VAL A 313 -12.46 -18.94 -20.94
C VAL A 313 -11.92 -19.94 -21.97
N GLN A 314 -12.74 -20.37 -22.92
CA GLN A 314 -12.31 -21.30 -23.98
C GLN A 314 -11.18 -20.72 -24.84
N GLU A 315 -11.26 -19.42 -25.19
CA GLU A 315 -10.22 -18.72 -25.93
C GLU A 315 -8.90 -18.71 -25.15
N LEU A 316 -8.94 -18.40 -23.85
CA LEU A 316 -7.76 -18.35 -22.98
C LEU A 316 -7.15 -19.73 -22.69
N LEU A 317 -7.98 -20.78 -22.61
CA LEU A 317 -7.51 -22.16 -22.45
C LEU A 317 -6.81 -22.70 -23.71
N ARG A 318 -7.05 -22.10 -24.88
CA ARG A 318 -6.38 -22.44 -26.16
C ARG A 318 -5.20 -21.53 -26.49
N ALA A 319 -5.00 -20.46 -25.71
CA ALA A 319 -4.12 -19.36 -26.07
C ALA A 319 -2.60 -19.64 -26.03
N PRO A 320 -2.04 -20.50 -25.16
CA PRO A 320 -0.61 -20.74 -25.18
C PRO A 320 -0.25 -21.67 -26.35
N ALA A 321 0.05 -21.07 -27.51
CA ALA A 321 0.67 -21.73 -28.65
C ALA A 321 2.21 -21.83 -28.51
N VAL A 322 2.75 -21.28 -27.43
CA VAL A 322 4.18 -21.31 -27.09
C VAL A 322 4.38 -22.56 -26.23
N GLY A 323 5.22 -23.48 -26.68
CA GLY A 323 5.39 -24.78 -26.02
C GLY A 323 5.77 -24.68 -24.53
N ASP A 324 5.76 -25.82 -23.84
CA ASP A 324 5.91 -26.00 -22.38
C ASP A 324 7.13 -25.28 -21.73
N THR A 325 8.00 -24.67 -22.52
CA THR A 325 9.15 -23.85 -22.10
C THR A 325 8.84 -22.36 -21.88
N ALA A 326 7.61 -21.89 -22.15
CA ALA A 326 7.24 -20.50 -21.95
C ALA A 326 7.19 -20.12 -20.45
N ILE A 327 7.68 -18.92 -20.11
CA ILE A 327 7.73 -18.45 -18.71
C ILE A 327 6.29 -18.33 -18.17
N GLY A 328 6.02 -18.99 -17.04
CA GLY A 328 4.71 -18.98 -16.38
C GLY A 328 3.68 -19.94 -17.00
N PHE A 329 4.08 -20.85 -17.89
CA PHE A 329 3.22 -21.91 -18.40
C PHE A 329 2.72 -22.85 -17.29
N ASP A 330 3.58 -23.16 -16.31
CA ASP A 330 3.24 -23.92 -15.12
C ASP A 330 2.13 -23.25 -14.29
N VAL A 331 2.21 -21.93 -14.12
CA VAL A 331 1.20 -21.14 -13.41
C VAL A 331 -0.10 -21.09 -14.22
N TRP A 332 -0.01 -20.94 -15.54
CA TRP A 332 -1.17 -21.03 -16.43
C TRP A 332 -1.88 -22.38 -16.32
N GLN A 333 -1.12 -23.48 -16.34
CA GLN A 333 -1.67 -24.83 -16.24
C GLN A 333 -2.43 -25.02 -14.92
N GLN A 334 -1.87 -24.58 -13.80
CA GLN A 334 -2.56 -24.60 -12.49
C GLN A 334 -3.87 -23.81 -12.50
N SER A 335 -3.90 -22.64 -13.17
CA SER A 335 -5.14 -21.86 -13.31
C SER A 335 -6.14 -22.52 -14.26
N ALA A 336 -5.67 -23.15 -15.34
CA ALA A 336 -6.49 -23.86 -16.32
C ALA A 336 -7.18 -25.09 -15.72
N ASP A 337 -6.45 -25.86 -14.89
CA ASP A 337 -6.97 -27.06 -14.23
C ASP A 337 -8.20 -26.78 -13.37
N LYS A 338 -8.31 -25.57 -12.79
CA LYS A 338 -9.49 -25.12 -12.01
C LYS A 338 -10.79 -25.12 -12.82
N PHE A 339 -10.71 -25.04 -14.16
CA PHE A 339 -11.86 -25.07 -15.07
C PHE A 339 -12.12 -26.47 -15.62
N LEU A 340 -11.10 -27.33 -15.68
CA LEU A 340 -11.23 -28.71 -16.15
C LEU A 340 -11.85 -29.61 -15.06
N CYS A 341 -11.53 -29.39 -13.78
CA CYS A 341 -12.08 -30.16 -12.66
C CYS A 341 -13.56 -29.90 -12.33
N LYS A 342 -14.18 -28.87 -12.94
CA LYS A 342 -15.60 -28.51 -12.73
C LYS A 342 -16.52 -28.95 -13.88
N SER A 343 -16.03 -29.81 -14.79
CA SER A 343 -16.79 -30.31 -15.95
C SER A 343 -17.66 -31.52 -15.65
#